data_AF-A0A0F0FPW2-F1
#
_entry.id   AF-A0A0F0FPW2-F1
#
_cell.length_a   1.000
_cell.length_b   1.000
_cell.length_c   1.000
_cell.angle_alpha   90.00
_cell.angle_beta   90.00
_cell.angle_gamma   90.00
#
_symmetry.space_group_name_H-M   'P 1'
#
loop_
_entity.id
_entity.type
_entity.pdbx_description
1 polymer ?
#
loop_
_entity_poly.entity_id
_entity_poly.type
_entity_poly.pdbx_seq_one_letter_code
_entity_poly.pdbx_strand_id
1 'polypeptide(L)'
;MLNASESLLLAHFSDLHYSTGNLAEADRCFGFAVEHAIAAGSQVAVVSGDSTDHRLDAHTPALRVLAERIRQLSEHMAIVMLQGTFSHEPPGTLDLFRLVGSRHPVYIADRIHQVALRDGGFTASDGALFTPIEIEALLADGTPEVVFTCVPTVNKAMLAAAVGAKEAATAVGDHLAAYLHAAGSVNRTLRARGIRTMGISHGTVNGCQTEHGVPMAGFDHEFTIGALFDAECDGFMLGHIHRAQQWDREGRLVAYPGSIGRFHYGEIGDKTYLQWRVAPGQAETTPIVTPARETLCIDFDGPPDMAELARVAAEASDKFVRIRWVVDEEHRQVVDRDAIGALFLKATEVKLEGRVLPAVRSRAEGISRAASLSEKVTRWGELTHVDTNPLLDRLSMLEHADSQAIADLVLQQLESAGKPSVVAAPAALSMQMPMPSEPVTAVMPVPIEVPVPIASQPSAPPAAMDWLSDDLFAEAAA
;
A
#
# COMPACT_ATOMS: atom_id res chain seq x y z
N MET A 1 -22.72 0.15 29.36
CA MET A 1 -23.78 -0.56 28.62
C MET A 1 -24.96 0.36 28.49
N LEU A 2 -25.02 1.07 27.37
CA LEU A 2 -26.14 1.93 27.01
C LEU A 2 -27.46 1.14 26.89
N ASN A 3 -28.57 1.71 27.35
CA ASN A 3 -29.89 1.08 27.27
C ASN A 3 -30.33 0.99 25.79
N ALA A 4 -30.70 -0.22 25.34
CA ALA A 4 -30.99 -0.48 23.94
C ALA A 4 -32.19 0.30 23.39
N SER A 5 -33.16 0.66 24.23
CA SER A 5 -34.36 1.43 23.84
C SER A 5 -34.11 2.93 23.65
N GLU A 6 -33.00 3.46 24.18
CA GLU A 6 -32.68 4.90 24.17
C GLU A 6 -31.46 5.23 23.31
N SER A 7 -30.77 4.23 22.76
CA SER A 7 -29.59 4.41 21.93
C SER A 7 -29.88 4.25 20.45
N LEU A 8 -29.30 5.11 19.61
CA LEU A 8 -29.28 4.94 18.16
C LEU A 8 -28.20 3.91 17.79
N LEU A 9 -28.55 2.97 16.90
CA LEU A 9 -27.61 1.98 16.37
C LEU A 9 -27.18 2.36 14.96
N LEU A 10 -25.89 2.58 14.74
CA LEU A 10 -25.34 2.92 13.42
C LEU A 10 -24.33 1.86 12.97
N ALA A 11 -24.27 1.61 11.67
CA ALA A 11 -23.23 0.79 11.04
C ALA A 11 -22.23 1.70 10.32
N HIS A 12 -20.96 1.62 10.70
CA HIS A 12 -19.88 2.43 10.16
C HIS A 12 -18.93 1.55 9.35
N PHE A 13 -18.96 1.78 8.04
CA PHE A 13 -18.10 1.17 7.04
C PHE A 13 -17.11 2.22 6.53
N SER A 14 -15.93 1.78 6.09
CA SER A 14 -14.93 2.65 5.48
C SER A 14 -14.04 1.86 4.55
N ASP A 15 -13.35 2.57 3.65
CA ASP A 15 -12.23 2.04 2.87
C ASP A 15 -12.63 0.71 2.21
N LEU A 16 -13.70 0.77 1.40
CA LEU A 16 -14.29 -0.40 0.75
C LEU A 16 -13.47 -0.84 -0.46
N HIS A 17 -12.79 0.11 -1.11
CA HIS A 17 -11.86 -0.11 -2.22
C HIS A 17 -12.37 -1.05 -3.30
N TYR A 18 -13.62 -0.86 -3.74
CA TYR A 18 -14.17 -1.63 -4.86
C TYR A 18 -13.37 -1.34 -6.14
N SER A 19 -12.96 -2.41 -6.82
CA SER A 19 -12.34 -2.38 -8.14
C SER A 19 -12.47 -3.74 -8.81
N THR A 20 -12.11 -3.84 -10.09
CA THR A 20 -12.06 -5.14 -10.78
C THR A 20 -11.12 -6.13 -10.08
N GLY A 21 -9.99 -5.65 -9.53
CA GLY A 21 -9.04 -6.50 -8.80
C GLY A 21 -9.52 -6.89 -7.40
N ASN A 22 -10.16 -5.96 -6.68
CA ASN A 22 -10.58 -6.17 -5.30
C ASN A 22 -12.00 -6.75 -5.16
N LEU A 23 -12.79 -6.81 -6.24
CA LEU A 23 -14.23 -7.11 -6.19
C LEU A 23 -14.59 -8.34 -5.34
N ALA A 24 -13.88 -9.45 -5.55
CA ALA A 24 -14.18 -10.70 -4.85
C ALA A 24 -13.88 -10.65 -3.34
N GLU A 25 -12.96 -9.80 -2.91
CA GLU A 25 -12.65 -9.60 -1.49
C GLU A 25 -13.55 -8.52 -0.88
N ALA A 26 -13.69 -7.39 -1.57
CA ALA A 26 -14.52 -6.27 -1.16
C ALA A 26 -15.99 -6.68 -1.01
N ASP A 27 -16.57 -7.42 -1.96
CA ASP A 27 -17.98 -7.87 -1.88
C ASP A 27 -18.18 -9.00 -0.87
N ARG A 28 -17.21 -9.90 -0.71
CA ARG A 28 -17.25 -10.91 0.35
C ARG A 28 -17.37 -10.26 1.73
N CYS A 29 -16.57 -9.22 1.97
CA CYS A 29 -16.53 -8.55 3.26
C CYS A 29 -17.68 -7.56 3.46
N PHE A 30 -17.91 -6.69 2.47
CA PHE A 30 -18.96 -5.69 2.55
C PHE A 30 -20.35 -6.31 2.45
N GLY A 31 -20.54 -7.33 1.60
CA GLY A 31 -21.79 -8.10 1.55
C GLY A 31 -22.16 -8.71 2.89
N PHE A 32 -21.20 -9.36 3.57
CA PHE A 32 -21.39 -9.84 4.95
C PHE A 32 -21.75 -8.69 5.91
N ALA A 33 -21.01 -7.58 5.84
CA ALA A 33 -21.21 -6.43 6.73
C ALA A 33 -22.60 -5.79 6.55
N VAL A 34 -23.08 -5.69 5.31
CA VAL A 34 -24.43 -5.23 4.95
C VAL A 34 -25.49 -6.16 5.54
N GLU A 35 -25.37 -7.47 5.30
CA GLU A 35 -26.33 -8.46 5.80
C GLU A 35 -26.38 -8.46 7.33
N HIS A 36 -25.22 -8.41 7.99
CA HIS A 36 -25.13 -8.36 9.43
C HIS A 36 -25.71 -7.05 9.99
N ALA A 37 -25.41 -5.89 9.41
CA ALA A 37 -25.96 -4.61 9.85
C ALA A 37 -27.49 -4.54 9.74
N ILE A 38 -28.05 -5.10 8.66
CA ILE A 38 -29.51 -5.22 8.48
C ILE A 38 -30.08 -6.14 9.55
N ALA A 39 -29.50 -7.32 9.76
CA ALA A 39 -29.97 -8.29 10.75
C ALA A 39 -29.88 -7.75 12.20
N ALA A 40 -28.86 -6.93 12.49
CA ALA A 40 -28.67 -6.28 13.78
C ALA A 40 -29.66 -5.13 14.04
N GLY A 41 -30.42 -4.69 13.02
CA GLY A 41 -31.36 -3.58 13.14
C GLY A 41 -30.68 -2.22 13.22
N SER A 42 -29.53 -2.04 12.56
CA SER A 42 -28.91 -0.73 12.41
C SER A 42 -29.88 0.24 11.72
N GLN A 43 -29.97 1.45 12.26
CA GLN A 43 -30.94 2.47 11.83
C GLN A 43 -30.34 3.43 10.80
N VAL A 44 -29.00 3.56 10.79
CA VAL A 44 -28.25 4.40 9.85
C VAL A 44 -26.96 3.69 9.44
N ALA A 45 -26.64 3.71 8.15
CA ALA A 45 -25.36 3.31 7.63
C ALA A 45 -24.49 4.53 7.29
N VAL A 46 -23.21 4.47 7.61
CA VAL A 46 -22.22 5.50 7.28
C VAL A 46 -21.07 4.85 6.52
N VAL A 47 -20.76 5.35 5.32
CA VAL A 47 -19.54 5.02 4.57
C VAL A 47 -18.62 6.24 4.65
N SER A 48 -17.54 6.15 5.44
CA SER A 48 -16.63 7.28 5.70
C SER A 48 -15.55 7.45 4.63
N GLY A 49 -15.88 7.27 3.36
CA GLY A 49 -14.99 7.51 2.20
C GLY A 49 -14.27 6.26 1.66
N ASP A 50 -13.65 6.46 0.48
CA ASP A 50 -12.89 5.46 -0.29
C ASP A 50 -13.70 4.18 -0.56
N SER A 51 -14.91 4.37 -1.07
CA SER A 51 -15.79 3.28 -1.52
C SER A 51 -15.21 2.55 -2.73
N THR A 52 -14.45 3.26 -3.57
CA THR A 52 -13.76 2.74 -4.74
C THR A 52 -12.25 2.80 -4.58
N ASP A 53 -11.52 1.85 -5.16
CA ASP A 53 -10.05 1.77 -5.08
C ASP A 53 -9.33 2.82 -5.96
N HIS A 54 -10.03 3.29 -6.97
CA HIS A 54 -9.61 4.31 -7.93
C HIS A 54 -10.84 4.74 -8.72
N ARG A 55 -10.69 5.71 -9.61
CA ARG A 55 -11.72 6.07 -10.57
C ARG A 55 -12.21 4.84 -11.34
N LEU A 56 -13.45 4.42 -11.09
CA LEU A 56 -14.08 3.32 -11.81
C LEU A 56 -14.84 3.82 -13.03
N ASP A 57 -14.70 3.10 -14.15
CA ASP A 57 -15.59 3.31 -15.29
C ASP A 57 -16.99 2.76 -14.99
N ALA A 58 -18.03 3.44 -15.49
CA ALA A 58 -19.42 3.13 -15.19
C ALA A 58 -19.85 1.70 -15.58
N HIS A 59 -19.18 1.10 -16.57
CA HIS A 59 -19.47 -0.24 -17.06
C HIS A 59 -18.80 -1.36 -16.24
N THR A 60 -17.96 -1.02 -15.25
CA THR A 60 -17.25 -2.02 -14.46
C THR A 60 -18.22 -2.80 -13.57
N PRO A 61 -18.06 -4.13 -13.45
CA PRO A 61 -18.86 -4.91 -12.51
C PRO A 61 -18.73 -4.43 -11.07
N ALA A 62 -17.55 -3.91 -10.69
CA ALA A 62 -17.30 -3.41 -9.34
C ALA A 62 -18.22 -2.25 -8.95
N LEU A 63 -18.44 -1.28 -9.84
CA LEU A 63 -19.36 -0.18 -9.57
C LEU A 63 -20.82 -0.68 -9.44
N ARG A 64 -21.23 -1.59 -10.32
CA ARG A 64 -22.58 -2.18 -10.27
C ARG A 64 -22.81 -2.92 -8.94
N VAL A 65 -21.89 -3.76 -8.52
CA VAL A 65 -22.02 -4.55 -7.28
C VAL A 65 -22.01 -3.62 -6.05
N LEU A 66 -21.14 -2.61 -6.03
CA LEU A 66 -21.16 -1.59 -4.98
C LEU A 66 -22.53 -0.90 -4.91
N ALA A 67 -23.09 -0.47 -6.05
CA ALA A 67 -24.42 0.13 -6.10
C ALA A 67 -25.52 -0.84 -5.64
N GLU A 68 -25.42 -2.13 -5.95
CA GLU A 68 -26.35 -3.15 -5.46
C GLU A 68 -26.30 -3.27 -3.93
N ARG A 69 -25.12 -3.24 -3.31
CA ARG A 69 -24.97 -3.27 -1.84
C ARG A 69 -25.45 -2.00 -1.15
N ILE A 70 -25.18 -0.83 -1.73
CA ILE A 70 -25.72 0.44 -1.23
C ILE A 70 -27.25 0.46 -1.36
N ARG A 71 -27.80 -0.03 -2.49
CA ARG A 71 -29.24 -0.18 -2.65
C ARG A 71 -29.84 -1.11 -1.59
N GLN A 72 -29.21 -2.25 -1.35
CA GLN A 72 -29.64 -3.23 -0.33
C GLN A 72 -29.71 -2.57 1.05
N LEU A 73 -28.70 -1.79 1.46
CA LEU A 73 -28.76 -1.02 2.70
C LEU A 73 -29.93 -0.02 2.70
N SER A 74 -30.14 0.70 1.58
CA SER A 74 -31.16 1.75 1.46
C SER A 74 -32.60 1.21 1.49
N GLU A 75 -32.80 -0.10 1.35
CA GLU A 75 -34.10 -0.74 1.55
C GLU A 75 -34.47 -0.83 3.04
N HIS A 76 -33.50 -0.70 3.93
CA HIS A 76 -33.65 -0.92 5.38
C HIS A 76 -33.26 0.26 6.27
N MET A 77 -32.35 1.14 5.82
CA MET A 77 -31.84 2.25 6.63
C MET A 77 -31.36 3.43 5.79
N ALA A 78 -31.37 4.63 6.39
CA ALA A 78 -30.79 5.82 5.78
C ALA A 78 -29.26 5.69 5.68
N ILE A 79 -28.66 6.26 4.64
CA ILE A 79 -27.22 6.12 4.38
C ILE A 79 -26.59 7.51 4.26
N VAL A 80 -25.43 7.70 4.91
CA VAL A 80 -24.53 8.82 4.67
C VAL A 80 -23.26 8.28 4.02
N MET A 81 -22.92 8.74 2.83
CA MET A 81 -21.61 8.48 2.21
C MET A 81 -20.80 9.77 2.19
N LEU A 82 -19.64 9.74 2.81
CA LEU A 82 -18.70 10.86 2.82
C LEU A 82 -17.76 10.75 1.62
N GLN A 83 -17.48 11.87 0.97
CA GLN A 83 -16.43 11.98 -0.03
C GLN A 83 -15.06 11.66 0.60
N GLY A 84 -14.44 10.57 0.15
CA GLY A 84 -13.07 10.20 0.46
C GLY A 84 -12.06 10.92 -0.44
N THR A 85 -10.90 10.31 -0.60
CA THR A 85 -9.79 10.89 -1.36
C THR A 85 -10.12 10.99 -2.86
N PHE A 86 -9.68 12.06 -3.53
CA PHE A 86 -10.02 12.29 -4.94
C PHE A 86 -9.33 11.33 -5.93
N SER A 87 -8.28 10.63 -5.51
CA SER A 87 -7.66 9.56 -6.31
C SER A 87 -8.53 8.30 -6.36
N HIS A 88 -9.21 8.02 -5.24
CA HIS A 88 -10.14 6.90 -5.10
C HIS A 88 -11.51 7.25 -5.70
N GLU A 89 -12.05 8.41 -5.31
CA GLU A 89 -13.39 8.89 -5.65
C GLU A 89 -13.30 10.31 -6.24
N PRO A 90 -13.08 10.49 -7.56
CA PRO A 90 -13.11 11.82 -8.14
C PRO A 90 -14.43 12.55 -7.85
N PRO A 91 -14.42 13.89 -7.67
CA PRO A 91 -15.65 14.65 -7.38
C PRO A 91 -16.79 14.33 -8.36
N GLY A 92 -17.98 14.11 -7.83
CA GLY A 92 -19.17 13.69 -8.58
C GLY A 92 -19.33 12.17 -8.75
N THR A 93 -18.32 11.36 -8.41
CA THR A 93 -18.45 9.88 -8.43
C THR A 93 -19.57 9.42 -7.50
N LEU A 94 -19.64 10.00 -6.31
CA LEU A 94 -20.62 9.60 -5.30
C LEU A 94 -22.06 10.04 -5.61
N ASP A 95 -22.27 11.02 -6.48
CA ASP A 95 -23.61 11.50 -6.84
C ASP A 95 -24.46 10.43 -7.52
N LEU A 96 -23.82 9.45 -8.16
CA LEU A 96 -24.50 8.28 -8.71
C LEU A 96 -25.28 7.51 -7.64
N PHE A 97 -24.75 7.43 -6.41
CA PHE A 97 -25.41 6.69 -5.33
C PHE A 97 -26.63 7.43 -4.75
N ARG A 98 -26.75 8.75 -4.94
CA ARG A 98 -28.01 9.47 -4.65
C ARG A 98 -29.19 8.88 -5.44
N LEU A 99 -28.92 8.43 -6.67
CA LEU A 99 -29.92 7.86 -7.57
C LEU A 99 -30.23 6.38 -7.28
N VAL A 100 -29.41 5.73 -6.47
CA VAL A 100 -29.52 4.30 -6.14
C VAL A 100 -30.46 4.07 -4.95
N GLY A 101 -30.71 5.11 -4.14
CA GLY A 101 -31.58 5.04 -2.97
C GLY A 101 -32.95 4.44 -3.27
N SER A 102 -33.43 3.59 -2.36
CA SER A 102 -34.70 2.87 -2.46
C SER A 102 -35.71 3.44 -1.45
N ARG A 103 -36.05 2.68 -0.40
CA ARG A 103 -37.01 3.09 0.64
C ARG A 103 -36.49 4.23 1.51
N HIS A 104 -35.19 4.24 1.77
CA HIS A 104 -34.49 5.24 2.55
C HIS A 104 -33.47 5.98 1.68
N PRO A 105 -33.21 7.27 1.96
CA PRO A 105 -32.32 8.08 1.15
C PRO A 105 -30.85 7.73 1.34
N VAL A 106 -30.08 7.99 0.29
CA VAL A 106 -28.62 8.03 0.30
C VAL A 106 -28.18 9.48 0.24
N TYR A 107 -27.61 9.98 1.32
CA TYR A 107 -27.07 11.32 1.43
C TYR A 107 -25.57 11.31 1.14
N ILE A 108 -25.12 12.22 0.27
CA ILE A 108 -23.71 12.38 -0.05
C ILE A 108 -23.19 13.63 0.65
N ALA A 109 -22.17 13.45 1.48
CA ALA A 109 -21.48 14.53 2.16
C ALA A 109 -20.15 14.83 1.45
N ASP A 110 -20.20 15.75 0.49
CA ASP A 110 -19.10 16.15 -0.40
C ASP A 110 -18.49 17.53 -0.05
N ARG A 111 -19.03 18.23 0.94
CA ARG A 111 -18.50 19.48 1.50
C ARG A 111 -18.45 19.45 3.03
N ILE A 112 -17.78 20.42 3.64
CA ILE A 112 -17.83 20.64 5.09
C ILE A 112 -19.19 21.26 5.45
N HIS A 113 -19.98 20.56 6.27
CA HIS A 113 -21.30 21.01 6.72
C HIS A 113 -21.86 20.13 7.85
N GLN A 114 -23.03 20.49 8.37
CA GLN A 114 -23.81 19.62 9.25
C GLN A 114 -25.06 19.11 8.55
N VAL A 115 -25.48 17.88 8.87
CA VAL A 115 -26.72 17.29 8.33
C VAL A 115 -27.48 16.57 9.43
N ALA A 116 -28.76 16.89 9.58
CA ALA A 116 -29.67 16.26 10.51
C ALA A 116 -30.45 15.13 9.82
N LEU A 117 -30.58 13.99 10.50
CA LEU A 117 -31.52 12.93 10.11
C LEU A 117 -32.76 13.03 11.00
N ARG A 118 -33.93 13.06 10.37
CA ARG A 118 -35.24 13.06 11.03
C ARG A 118 -36.25 12.30 10.19
N ASP A 119 -36.99 11.36 10.79
CA ASP A 119 -38.06 10.60 10.13
C ASP A 119 -37.63 9.97 8.78
N GLY A 120 -36.35 9.57 8.71
CA GLY A 120 -35.76 9.00 7.50
C GLY A 120 -35.41 10.02 6.39
N GLY A 121 -35.52 11.32 6.64
CA GLY A 121 -35.11 12.40 5.74
C GLY A 121 -33.88 13.17 6.25
N PHE A 122 -33.07 13.67 5.33
CA PHE A 122 -31.89 14.47 5.65
C PHE A 122 -32.13 15.96 5.40
N THR A 123 -31.74 16.80 6.35
CA THR A 123 -31.75 18.26 6.24
C THR A 123 -30.34 18.78 6.48
N ALA A 124 -29.74 19.43 5.49
CA ALA A 124 -28.38 19.97 5.57
C ALA A 124 -28.39 21.43 6.04
N SER A 125 -27.32 21.87 6.71
CA SER A 125 -27.07 23.29 6.98
C SER A 125 -26.72 24.02 5.68
N ASP A 126 -27.17 25.27 5.53
CA ASP A 126 -26.81 26.10 4.38
C ASP A 126 -25.30 26.33 4.32
N GLY A 127 -24.71 26.68 5.48
CA GLY A 127 -23.27 26.87 5.65
C GLY A 127 -22.53 25.62 6.11
N ALA A 128 -21.34 25.83 6.69
CA ALA A 128 -20.51 24.78 7.28
C ALA A 128 -21.06 24.25 8.62
N LEU A 129 -21.93 25.03 9.27
CA LEU A 129 -22.56 24.73 10.55
C LEU A 129 -24.01 25.21 10.51
N PHE A 130 -24.89 24.56 11.30
CA PHE A 130 -26.22 25.10 11.56
C PHE A 130 -26.12 26.41 12.36
N THR A 131 -26.79 27.43 11.87
CA THR A 131 -27.05 28.67 12.58
C THR A 131 -28.10 28.46 13.66
N PRO A 132 -28.19 29.35 14.67
CA PRO A 132 -29.24 29.28 15.68
C PRO A 132 -30.66 29.27 15.09
N ILE A 133 -30.89 29.98 13.98
CA ILE A 133 -32.20 30.03 13.30
C ILE A 133 -32.53 28.67 12.68
N GLU A 134 -31.57 28.04 11.99
CA GLU A 134 -31.77 26.70 11.43
C GLU A 134 -31.99 25.66 12.52
N ILE A 135 -31.29 25.75 13.66
CA ILE A 135 -31.51 24.84 14.80
C ILE A 135 -32.94 24.96 15.32
N GLU A 136 -33.43 26.17 15.57
CA GLU A 136 -34.81 26.35 16.04
C GLU A 136 -35.84 25.88 15.01
N ALA A 137 -35.58 26.08 13.71
CA ALA A 137 -36.42 25.55 12.63
C ALA A 137 -36.41 24.01 12.59
N LEU A 138 -35.24 23.38 12.71
CA LEU A 138 -35.10 21.92 12.80
C LEU A 138 -35.93 21.35 13.96
N LEU A 139 -35.89 22.00 15.12
CA LEU A 139 -36.60 21.54 16.32
C LEU A 139 -38.10 21.83 16.31
N ALA A 140 -38.54 22.86 15.60
CA ALA A 140 -39.96 23.18 15.45
C ALA A 140 -40.75 22.04 14.78
N ASP A 141 -40.09 21.32 13.86
CA ASP A 141 -40.64 20.19 13.13
C ASP A 141 -40.43 18.83 13.83
N GLY A 142 -39.85 18.82 15.04
CA GLY A 142 -39.55 17.61 15.80
C GLY A 142 -38.05 17.39 16.04
N THR A 143 -37.70 16.56 17.01
CA THR A 143 -36.31 16.31 17.40
C THR A 143 -35.62 15.35 16.41
N PRO A 144 -34.51 15.74 15.76
CA PRO A 144 -33.74 14.83 14.90
C PRO A 144 -33.21 13.62 15.68
N GLU A 145 -33.10 12.45 15.02
CA GLU A 145 -32.53 11.27 15.67
C GLU A 145 -31.03 11.44 15.93
N VAL A 146 -30.34 12.10 14.99
CA VAL A 146 -28.91 12.39 15.01
C VAL A 146 -28.57 13.57 14.09
N VAL A 147 -27.54 14.34 14.46
CA VAL A 147 -26.89 15.33 13.59
C VAL A 147 -25.46 14.91 13.31
N PHE A 148 -25.09 14.88 12.03
CA PHE A 148 -23.74 14.59 11.57
C PHE A 148 -22.96 15.88 11.30
N THR A 149 -21.75 15.98 11.86
CA THR A 149 -20.73 16.97 11.45
C THR A 149 -19.83 16.32 10.41
N CYS A 150 -19.95 16.73 9.16
CA CYS A 150 -19.28 16.10 8.02
C CYS A 150 -18.04 16.89 7.61
N VAL A 151 -16.89 16.21 7.55
CA VAL A 151 -15.61 16.76 7.07
C VAL A 151 -15.02 15.83 6.02
N PRO A 152 -15.39 15.98 4.73
CA PRO A 152 -14.82 15.16 3.65
C PRO A 152 -13.34 15.51 3.43
N THR A 153 -12.64 14.68 2.64
CA THR A 153 -11.24 14.92 2.30
C THR A 153 -11.06 16.28 1.62
N VAL A 154 -10.07 17.05 2.07
CA VAL A 154 -9.79 18.40 1.57
C VAL A 154 -8.71 18.35 0.47
N ASN A 155 -8.88 19.13 -0.60
CA ASN A 155 -7.88 19.20 -1.66
C ASN A 155 -6.63 19.99 -1.22
N LYS A 156 -5.60 19.29 -0.74
CA LYS A 156 -4.32 19.90 -0.34
C LYS A 156 -3.64 20.67 -1.48
N ALA A 157 -3.80 20.25 -2.74
CA ALA A 157 -3.19 20.94 -3.88
C ALA A 157 -3.86 22.29 -4.15
N MET A 158 -5.19 22.38 -3.98
CA MET A 158 -5.89 23.66 -4.06
C MET A 158 -5.46 24.60 -2.95
N LEU A 159 -5.30 24.10 -1.71
CA LEU A 159 -4.82 24.95 -0.63
C LEU A 159 -3.35 25.36 -0.85
N ALA A 160 -2.49 24.43 -1.30
CA ALA A 160 -1.10 24.72 -1.62
C ALA A 160 -0.93 25.76 -2.73
N ALA A 161 -1.85 25.83 -3.68
CA ALA A 161 -1.87 26.89 -4.69
C ALA A 161 -2.17 28.27 -4.09
N ALA A 162 -2.92 28.33 -2.98
CA ALA A 162 -3.31 29.57 -2.31
C ALA A 162 -2.30 30.03 -1.24
N VAL A 163 -1.78 29.12 -0.40
CA VAL A 163 -0.92 29.43 0.75
C VAL A 163 0.54 28.98 0.59
N GLY A 164 0.87 28.30 -0.52
CA GLY A 164 2.19 27.73 -0.77
C GLY A 164 2.35 26.31 -0.22
N ALA A 165 3.07 25.45 -0.96
CA ALA A 165 3.14 24.00 -0.71
C ALA A 165 3.71 23.59 0.67
N LYS A 166 4.62 24.40 1.25
CA LYS A 166 5.21 24.11 2.57
C LYS A 166 4.28 24.42 3.73
N GLU A 167 3.40 25.41 3.58
CA GLU A 167 2.48 25.85 4.64
C GLU A 167 1.12 25.17 4.53
N ALA A 168 0.79 24.60 3.37
CA ALA A 168 -0.49 23.97 3.10
C ALA A 168 -0.89 22.89 4.12
N ALA A 169 0.03 22.00 4.51
CA ALA A 169 -0.31 20.91 5.43
C ALA A 169 -0.68 21.43 6.83
N THR A 170 0.13 22.34 7.38
CA THR A 170 -0.14 23.00 8.68
C THR A 170 -1.40 23.87 8.60
N ALA A 171 -1.57 24.63 7.51
CA ALA A 171 -2.74 25.48 7.31
C ALA A 171 -4.04 24.67 7.21
N VAL A 172 -4.05 23.52 6.51
CA VAL A 172 -5.20 22.59 6.51
C VAL A 172 -5.53 22.18 7.94
N GLY A 173 -4.53 21.70 8.68
CA GLY A 173 -4.72 21.24 10.06
C GLY A 173 -5.30 22.32 10.97
N ASP A 174 -4.77 23.54 10.90
CA ASP A 174 -5.22 24.68 11.71
C ASP A 174 -6.65 25.12 11.33
N HIS A 175 -6.98 25.17 10.04
CA HIS A 175 -8.33 25.51 9.58
C HIS A 175 -9.36 24.45 9.98
N LEU A 176 -9.01 23.16 9.87
CA LEU A 176 -9.87 22.07 10.31
C LEU A 176 -10.04 22.07 11.83
N ALA A 177 -8.98 22.34 12.59
CA ALA A 177 -9.08 22.46 14.05
C ALA A 177 -9.99 23.64 14.47
N ALA A 178 -9.89 24.79 13.80
CA ALA A 178 -10.77 25.93 14.04
C ALA A 178 -12.24 25.62 13.71
N TYR A 179 -12.48 24.93 12.59
CA TYR A 179 -13.82 24.46 12.22
C TYR A 179 -14.38 23.48 13.27
N LEU A 180 -13.62 22.46 13.67
CA LEU A 180 -14.04 21.48 14.66
C LEU A 180 -14.34 22.15 16.00
N HIS A 181 -13.52 23.10 16.44
CA HIS A 181 -13.79 23.88 17.64
C HIS A 181 -15.11 24.66 17.55
N ALA A 182 -15.39 25.30 16.41
CA ALA A 182 -16.65 26.00 16.18
C ALA A 182 -17.85 25.04 16.15
N ALA A 183 -17.70 23.89 15.48
CA ALA A 183 -18.68 22.81 15.46
C ALA A 183 -19.00 22.31 16.89
N GLY A 184 -18.00 22.27 17.76
CA GLY A 184 -18.16 21.91 19.16
C GLY A 184 -19.15 22.80 19.92
N SER A 185 -19.21 24.09 19.59
CA SER A 185 -20.22 24.99 20.16
C SER A 185 -21.65 24.60 19.77
N VAL A 186 -21.85 24.27 18.49
CA VAL A 186 -23.15 23.85 17.96
C VAL A 186 -23.54 22.48 18.52
N ASN A 187 -22.62 21.53 18.53
CA ASN A 187 -22.85 20.17 19.02
C ASN A 187 -23.18 20.14 20.52
N ARG A 188 -22.57 21.02 21.34
CA ARG A 188 -22.99 21.21 22.74
C ARG A 188 -24.43 21.68 22.87
N THR A 189 -24.86 22.65 22.05
CA THR A 189 -26.24 23.13 22.04
C THR A 189 -27.21 22.01 21.66
N LEU A 190 -26.91 21.25 20.60
CA LEU A 190 -27.74 20.12 20.15
C LEU A 190 -27.85 19.02 21.22
N ARG A 191 -26.71 18.64 21.81
CA ARG A 191 -26.65 17.64 22.89
C ARG A 191 -27.42 18.08 24.13
N ALA A 192 -27.37 19.37 24.50
CA ALA A 192 -28.16 19.92 25.60
C ALA A 192 -29.68 19.85 25.35
N ARG A 193 -30.11 19.72 24.09
CA ARG A 193 -31.50 19.46 23.67
C ARG A 193 -31.81 17.96 23.55
N GLY A 194 -30.89 17.06 23.93
CA GLY A 194 -31.07 15.61 23.87
C GLY A 194 -30.84 14.99 22.49
N ILE A 195 -30.20 15.72 21.57
CA ILE A 195 -29.92 15.24 20.21
C ILE A 195 -28.55 14.58 20.17
N ARG A 196 -28.45 13.44 19.48
CA ARG A 196 -27.19 12.73 19.28
C ARG A 196 -26.34 13.45 18.25
N THR A 197 -25.04 13.55 18.48
CA THR A 197 -24.12 14.21 17.55
C THR A 197 -23.00 13.27 17.12
N MET A 198 -22.80 13.12 15.82
CA MET A 198 -21.79 12.24 15.24
C MET A 198 -20.88 13.00 14.29
N GLY A 199 -19.56 12.89 14.43
CA GLY A 199 -18.61 13.37 13.42
C GLY A 199 -18.37 12.31 12.35
N ILE A 200 -18.14 12.71 11.10
CA ILE A 200 -17.68 11.82 10.03
C ILE A 200 -16.54 12.51 9.28
N SER A 201 -15.41 11.84 9.12
CA SER A 201 -14.31 12.34 8.29
C SER A 201 -13.51 11.21 7.63
N HIS A 202 -12.73 11.58 6.61
CA HIS A 202 -11.79 10.69 5.92
C HIS A 202 -10.43 11.37 5.86
N GLY A 203 -9.52 10.94 6.72
CA GLY A 203 -8.19 11.53 6.85
C GLY A 203 -7.38 10.96 8.00
N THR A 204 -6.17 11.49 8.17
CA THR A 204 -5.16 10.91 9.05
C THR A 204 -5.06 11.63 10.39
N VAL A 205 -5.20 10.88 11.49
CA VAL A 205 -4.91 11.36 12.85
C VAL A 205 -3.43 11.21 13.18
N ASN A 206 -2.84 12.26 13.76
CA ASN A 206 -1.45 12.22 14.23
C ASN A 206 -1.21 11.08 15.23
N GLY A 207 -0.19 10.25 14.97
CA GLY A 207 0.18 9.11 15.81
C GLY A 207 -0.72 7.87 15.66
N CYS A 208 -1.64 7.84 14.70
CA CYS A 208 -2.39 6.63 14.38
C CYS A 208 -1.44 5.51 13.89
N GLN A 209 -1.87 4.27 14.06
CA GLN A 209 -1.12 3.10 13.58
C GLN A 209 -1.60 2.72 12.19
N THR A 210 -0.68 2.52 11.25
CA THR A 210 -0.99 1.92 9.95
C THR A 210 -1.42 0.46 10.09
N GLU A 211 -1.98 -0.08 9.02
CA GLU A 211 -2.28 -1.50 8.82
C GLU A 211 -1.07 -2.42 9.00
N HIS A 212 0.16 -1.89 8.87
CA HIS A 212 1.40 -2.62 9.14
C HIS A 212 1.95 -2.39 10.55
N GLY A 213 1.20 -1.70 11.42
CA GLY A 213 1.60 -1.43 12.81
C GLY A 213 2.69 -0.38 12.96
N VAL A 214 2.95 0.40 11.91
CA VAL A 214 3.90 1.50 11.96
C VAL A 214 3.16 2.77 12.39
N PRO A 215 3.61 3.49 13.44
CA PRO A 215 3.03 4.78 13.76
C PRO A 215 3.26 5.77 12.61
N MET A 216 2.20 6.43 12.15
CA MET A 216 2.35 7.48 11.16
C MET A 216 3.00 8.71 11.79
N ALA A 217 4.23 9.02 11.35
CA ALA A 217 4.96 10.24 11.69
C ALA A 217 5.15 11.08 10.42
N GLY A 218 4.96 12.40 10.53
CA GLY A 218 4.99 13.32 9.39
C GLY A 218 4.25 14.63 9.67
N PHE A 219 4.23 15.53 8.70
CA PHE A 219 3.46 16.79 8.77
C PHE A 219 2.15 16.72 7.97
N ASP A 220 1.87 15.58 7.32
CA ASP A 220 0.71 15.42 6.44
C ASP A 220 -0.57 14.98 7.15
N HIS A 221 -0.59 14.91 8.48
CA HIS A 221 -1.79 14.59 9.24
C HIS A 221 -2.79 15.75 9.19
N GLU A 222 -4.05 15.42 8.94
CA GLU A 222 -5.12 16.41 8.87
C GLU A 222 -5.71 16.70 10.25
N PHE A 223 -5.62 15.73 11.16
CA PHE A 223 -6.26 15.79 12.46
C PHE A 223 -5.28 15.56 13.61
N THR A 224 -5.51 16.31 14.68
CA THR A 224 -5.06 15.92 16.01
C THR A 224 -6.23 15.28 16.76
N ILE A 225 -5.94 14.34 17.66
CA ILE A 225 -7.00 13.72 18.46
C ILE A 225 -7.73 14.74 19.33
N GLY A 226 -7.03 15.78 19.80
CA GLY A 226 -7.61 16.89 20.56
C GLY A 226 -8.66 17.65 19.74
N ALA A 227 -8.32 18.05 18.51
CA ALA A 227 -9.24 18.77 17.63
C ALA A 227 -10.52 17.97 17.33
N LEU A 228 -10.41 16.65 17.12
CA LEU A 228 -11.57 15.79 16.90
C LEU A 228 -12.51 15.75 18.11
N PHE A 229 -11.97 15.66 19.32
CA PHE A 229 -12.80 15.71 20.52
C PHE A 229 -13.33 17.12 20.84
N ASP A 230 -12.65 18.18 20.38
CA ASP A 230 -13.12 19.56 20.52
C ASP A 230 -14.34 19.86 19.64
N ALA A 231 -14.63 18.99 18.65
CA ALA A 231 -15.90 18.96 17.94
C ALA A 231 -17.10 18.56 18.82
N GLU A 232 -16.86 18.06 20.04
CA GLU A 232 -17.90 17.77 21.04
C GLU A 232 -19.02 16.84 20.55
N CYS A 233 -18.73 16.00 19.55
CA CYS A 233 -19.60 14.91 19.13
C CYS A 233 -19.64 13.80 20.20
N ASP A 234 -20.74 13.05 20.25
CA ASP A 234 -20.85 11.84 21.05
C ASP A 234 -19.91 10.75 20.53
N GLY A 235 -19.82 10.63 19.20
CA GLY A 235 -18.85 9.79 18.53
C GLY A 235 -18.31 10.46 17.26
N PHE A 236 -17.12 10.06 16.81
CA PHE A 236 -16.49 10.56 15.59
C PHE A 236 -15.99 9.37 14.75
N MET A 237 -16.63 9.17 13.60
CA MET A 237 -16.38 8.11 12.63
C MET A 237 -15.30 8.54 11.65
N LEU A 238 -14.18 7.83 11.61
CA LEU A 238 -13.08 8.11 10.70
C LEU A 238 -12.91 7.02 9.63
N GLY A 239 -12.47 7.43 8.44
CA GLY A 239 -11.92 6.58 7.39
C GLY A 239 -10.51 7.01 6.99
N HIS A 240 -9.86 6.25 6.08
CA HIS A 240 -8.51 6.42 5.52
C HIS A 240 -7.47 5.43 6.07
N ILE A 241 -7.58 5.10 7.36
CA ILE A 241 -6.62 4.20 8.01
C ILE A 241 -7.18 2.78 8.01
N HIS A 242 -6.47 1.89 7.32
CA HIS A 242 -6.90 0.50 7.10
C HIS A 242 -6.81 -0.40 8.35
N ARG A 243 -6.40 0.16 9.49
CA ARG A 243 -6.35 -0.52 10.79
C ARG A 243 -7.44 -0.01 11.72
N ALA A 244 -8.25 -0.94 12.24
CA ALA A 244 -9.19 -0.66 13.30
C ALA A 244 -8.49 -0.13 14.56
N GLN A 245 -8.92 1.02 15.07
CA GLN A 245 -8.39 1.65 16.28
C GLN A 245 -9.34 2.71 16.82
N GLN A 246 -9.25 3.00 18.12
CA GLN A 246 -10.15 3.95 18.78
C GLN A 246 -9.48 4.71 19.91
N TRP A 247 -10.06 5.86 20.24
CA TRP A 247 -9.71 6.71 21.37
C TRP A 247 -10.98 7.09 22.12
N ASP A 248 -10.88 7.15 23.45
CA ASP A 248 -11.98 7.54 24.35
C ASP A 248 -11.61 8.81 25.12
N ARG A 249 -12.59 9.70 25.29
CA ARG A 249 -12.50 10.83 26.21
C ARG A 249 -13.87 11.12 26.82
N GLU A 250 -14.03 10.73 28.09
CA GLU A 250 -15.20 11.05 28.91
C GLU A 250 -16.51 10.50 28.31
N GLY A 251 -16.49 9.26 27.81
CA GLY A 251 -17.66 8.59 27.21
C GLY A 251 -17.92 8.97 25.75
N ARG A 252 -17.13 9.89 25.17
CA ARG A 252 -17.09 10.15 23.73
C ARG A 252 -16.02 9.30 23.07
N LEU A 253 -16.26 8.90 21.83
CA LEU A 253 -15.37 8.01 21.09
C LEU A 253 -14.96 8.59 19.74
N VAL A 254 -13.71 8.35 19.35
CA VAL A 254 -13.21 8.57 17.99
C VAL A 254 -12.69 7.22 17.49
N ALA A 255 -13.11 6.74 16.32
CA ALA A 255 -12.66 5.44 15.85
C ALA A 255 -12.54 5.31 14.34
N TYR A 256 -11.54 4.55 13.92
CA TYR A 256 -11.40 3.97 12.58
C TYR A 256 -11.90 2.52 12.61
N PRO A 257 -12.72 2.09 11.63
CA PRO A 257 -13.11 0.68 11.49
C PRO A 257 -12.01 -0.16 10.82
N GLY A 258 -11.05 0.51 10.16
CA GLY A 258 -10.14 -0.15 9.22
C GLY A 258 -10.79 -0.31 7.84
N SER A 259 -10.06 -0.97 6.94
CA SER A 259 -10.61 -1.38 5.65
C SER A 259 -11.56 -2.56 5.80
N ILE A 260 -12.56 -2.63 4.92
CA ILE A 260 -13.58 -3.69 5.00
C ILE A 260 -13.00 -5.09 4.76
N GLY A 261 -11.97 -5.18 3.91
CA GLY A 261 -11.24 -6.40 3.54
C GLY A 261 -9.72 -6.19 3.55
N ARG A 262 -8.96 -7.22 3.18
CA ARG A 262 -7.50 -7.11 2.99
C ARG A 262 -7.18 -6.76 1.55
N PHE A 263 -6.55 -5.61 1.34
CA PHE A 263 -6.19 -5.10 0.02
C PHE A 263 -4.67 -5.03 -0.18
N HIS A 264 -3.90 -5.08 0.90
CA HIS A 264 -2.44 -5.08 0.89
C HIS A 264 -1.86 -6.31 1.58
N TYR A 265 -0.69 -6.72 1.12
CA TYR A 265 0.01 -7.84 1.72
C TYR A 265 0.70 -7.42 3.03
N GLY A 266 0.39 -8.13 4.12
CA GLY A 266 1.00 -7.91 5.44
C GLY A 266 0.19 -6.98 6.35
N GLU A 267 -1.07 -6.73 6.02
CA GLU A 267 -2.00 -6.06 6.93
C GLU A 267 -2.23 -6.90 8.20
N ILE A 268 -2.06 -6.27 9.36
CA ILE A 268 -2.09 -6.91 10.67
C ILE A 268 -3.49 -6.79 11.29
N GLY A 269 -3.89 -7.84 12.01
CA GLY A 269 -5.15 -7.86 12.77
C GLY A 269 -6.35 -8.19 11.91
N ASP A 270 -7.52 -8.26 12.55
CA ASP A 270 -8.79 -8.54 11.88
C ASP A 270 -9.28 -7.33 11.08
N LYS A 271 -10.06 -7.61 10.04
CA LYS A 271 -10.79 -6.60 9.27
C LYS A 271 -12.19 -6.49 9.82
N THR A 272 -12.70 -5.26 9.95
CA THR A 272 -13.94 -5.01 10.67
C THR A 272 -14.74 -3.91 10.04
N TYR A 273 -16.03 -3.88 10.35
CA TYR A 273 -16.78 -2.64 10.39
C TYR A 273 -17.19 -2.36 11.85
N LEU A 274 -17.53 -1.11 12.17
CA LEU A 274 -17.91 -0.75 13.54
C LEU A 274 -19.42 -0.61 13.67
N GLN A 275 -20.00 -1.25 14.67
CA GLN A 275 -21.36 -0.98 15.11
C GLN A 275 -21.32 0.02 16.26
N TRP A 276 -21.99 1.15 16.10
CA TRP A 276 -22.03 2.24 17.06
C TRP A 276 -23.35 2.26 17.79
N ARG A 277 -23.30 2.32 19.12
CA ARG A 277 -24.44 2.58 19.98
C ARG A 277 -24.27 3.97 20.59
N VAL A 278 -25.19 4.89 20.29
CA VAL A 278 -25.02 6.31 20.60
C VAL A 278 -26.22 6.84 21.37
N ALA A 279 -25.95 7.54 22.47
CA ALA A 279 -26.88 8.37 23.20
C ALA A 279 -26.26 9.76 23.40
N PRO A 280 -27.06 10.80 23.68
CA PRO A 280 -26.51 12.13 23.95
C PRO A 280 -25.48 12.09 25.08
N GLY A 281 -24.24 12.48 24.78
CA GLY A 281 -23.09 12.48 25.67
C GLY A 281 -22.33 11.16 25.77
N GLN A 282 -22.75 10.09 25.11
CA GLN A 282 -22.13 8.78 25.25
C GLN A 282 -22.18 7.92 23.97
N ALA A 283 -21.04 7.37 23.58
CA ALA A 283 -20.95 6.39 22.50
C ALA A 283 -20.25 5.10 22.97
N GLU A 284 -20.67 3.97 22.41
CA GLU A 284 -20.01 2.67 22.55
C GLU A 284 -19.85 2.07 21.15
N THR A 285 -18.69 1.50 20.84
CA THR A 285 -18.42 0.80 19.57
C THR A 285 -18.26 -0.69 19.80
N THR A 286 -18.70 -1.50 18.84
CA THR A 286 -18.43 -2.94 18.80
C THR A 286 -17.86 -3.29 17.42
N PRO A 287 -16.61 -3.77 17.34
CA PRO A 287 -16.04 -4.22 16.07
C PRO A 287 -16.66 -5.55 15.67
N ILE A 288 -17.13 -5.62 14.43
CA ILE A 288 -17.66 -6.85 13.83
C ILE A 288 -16.66 -7.31 12.78
N VAL A 289 -16.05 -8.46 13.03
CA VAL A 289 -15.03 -9.05 12.15
C VAL A 289 -15.65 -9.51 10.84
N THR A 290 -15.11 -9.03 9.73
CA THR A 290 -15.50 -9.43 8.38
C THR A 290 -14.81 -10.74 7.98
N PRO A 291 -15.38 -11.52 7.04
CA PRO A 291 -14.79 -12.75 6.54
C PRO A 291 -13.63 -12.49 5.55
N ALA A 292 -12.77 -11.51 5.86
CA ALA A 292 -11.64 -11.13 5.04
C ALA A 292 -10.62 -12.27 4.96
N ARG A 293 -10.04 -12.47 3.78
CA ARG A 293 -9.05 -13.53 3.55
C ARG A 293 -7.81 -13.25 4.38
N GLU A 294 -7.16 -14.33 4.82
CA GLU A 294 -5.86 -14.21 5.47
C GLU A 294 -4.75 -13.96 4.45
N THR A 295 -3.72 -13.26 4.88
CA THR A 295 -2.49 -13.08 4.11
C THR A 295 -1.34 -13.83 4.75
N LEU A 296 -0.66 -14.68 3.97
CA LEU A 296 0.58 -15.34 4.34
C LEU A 296 1.75 -14.60 3.68
N CYS A 297 2.63 -13.99 4.47
CA CYS A 297 3.87 -13.40 3.98
C CYS A 297 5.05 -14.26 4.44
N ILE A 298 5.84 -14.77 3.50
CA ILE A 298 6.98 -15.65 3.74
C ILE A 298 8.22 -14.99 3.17
N ASP A 299 9.26 -14.83 4.00
CA ASP A 299 10.49 -14.12 3.66
C ASP A 299 11.69 -15.06 3.79
N PHE A 300 12.49 -15.16 2.73
CA PHE A 300 13.74 -15.93 2.70
C PHE A 300 14.96 -15.02 2.52
N ASP A 301 15.99 -15.22 3.34
CA ASP A 301 17.34 -14.66 3.14
C ASP A 301 18.22 -15.74 2.51
N GLY A 302 18.10 -15.88 1.18
CA GLY A 302 18.62 -16.98 0.38
C GLY A 302 17.56 -17.58 -0.56
N PRO A 303 17.89 -18.65 -1.30
CA PRO A 303 16.93 -19.37 -2.12
C PRO A 303 15.75 -19.90 -1.27
N PRO A 304 14.50 -19.85 -1.76
CA PRO A 304 13.36 -20.35 -1.01
C PRO A 304 13.49 -21.83 -0.65
N ASP A 305 13.18 -22.18 0.61
CA ASP A 305 13.11 -23.58 1.05
C ASP A 305 11.82 -24.22 0.55
N MET A 306 11.94 -25.12 -0.43
CA MET A 306 10.81 -25.82 -1.04
C MET A 306 10.07 -26.75 -0.06
N ALA A 307 10.73 -27.30 0.95
CA ALA A 307 10.08 -28.13 1.97
C ALA A 307 9.26 -27.26 2.93
N GLU A 308 9.77 -26.08 3.29
CA GLU A 308 9.00 -25.09 4.05
C GLU A 308 7.78 -24.61 3.25
N LEU A 309 7.98 -24.21 1.99
CA LEU A 309 6.90 -23.77 1.11
C LEU A 309 5.82 -24.85 0.94
N ALA A 310 6.20 -26.12 0.80
CA ALA A 310 5.24 -27.22 0.69
C ALA A 310 4.38 -27.40 1.96
N ARG A 311 4.96 -27.18 3.16
CA ARG A 311 4.19 -27.20 4.41
C ARG A 311 3.21 -26.03 4.47
N VAL A 312 3.67 -24.82 4.15
CA VAL A 312 2.80 -23.63 4.18
C VAL A 312 1.68 -23.71 3.14
N ALA A 313 1.97 -24.26 1.96
CA ALA A 313 0.99 -24.45 0.89
C ALA A 313 -0.20 -25.34 1.31
N ALA A 314 0.01 -26.27 2.25
CA ALA A 314 -1.07 -27.12 2.77
C ALA A 314 -2.18 -26.31 3.47
N GLU A 315 -1.83 -25.17 4.06
CA GLU A 315 -2.75 -24.28 4.80
C GLU A 315 -3.10 -23.01 4.03
N ALA A 316 -2.64 -22.87 2.78
CA ALA A 316 -2.78 -21.65 1.98
C ALA A 316 -4.10 -21.55 1.18
N SER A 317 -5.03 -22.48 1.38
CA SER A 317 -6.28 -22.51 0.62
C SER A 317 -7.17 -21.30 0.93
N ASP A 318 -7.69 -20.61 -0.10
CA ASP A 318 -8.46 -19.35 0.00
C ASP A 318 -7.70 -18.18 0.67
N LYS A 319 -6.36 -18.22 0.71
CA LYS A 319 -5.51 -17.15 1.27
C LYS A 319 -4.76 -16.38 0.19
N PHE A 320 -4.34 -15.16 0.52
CA PHE A 320 -3.38 -14.40 -0.27
C PHE A 320 -1.96 -14.75 0.18
N VAL A 321 -1.09 -15.15 -0.74
CA VAL A 321 0.27 -15.59 -0.41
C VAL A 321 1.28 -14.66 -1.06
N ARG A 322 2.19 -14.08 -0.28
CA ARG A 322 3.36 -13.36 -0.77
C ARG A 322 4.63 -14.05 -0.32
N ILE A 323 5.47 -14.41 -1.27
CA ILE A 323 6.76 -15.05 -1.04
C ILE A 323 7.83 -14.10 -1.54
N ARG A 324 8.71 -13.67 -0.62
CA ARG A 324 9.84 -12.81 -0.94
C ARG A 324 11.12 -13.55 -0.65
N TRP A 325 12.11 -13.34 -1.50
CA TRP A 325 13.44 -13.88 -1.28
C TRP A 325 14.51 -12.92 -1.76
N VAL A 326 15.66 -12.98 -1.11
CA VAL A 326 16.86 -12.25 -1.51
C VAL A 326 17.95 -13.28 -1.83
N VAL A 327 18.50 -13.24 -3.04
CA VAL A 327 19.59 -14.13 -3.47
C VAL A 327 20.71 -13.29 -4.08
N ASP A 328 21.95 -13.78 -4.04
CA ASP A 328 23.01 -13.20 -4.86
C ASP A 328 22.84 -13.57 -6.35
N GLU A 329 23.68 -12.99 -7.20
CA GLU A 329 23.66 -13.24 -8.64
C GLU A 329 23.96 -14.71 -9.02
N GLU A 330 24.77 -15.40 -8.22
CA GLU A 330 25.17 -16.80 -8.47
C GLU A 330 24.02 -17.77 -8.20
N HIS A 331 23.20 -17.49 -7.20
CA HIS A 331 22.05 -18.30 -6.80
C HIS A 331 20.75 -17.93 -7.54
N ARG A 332 20.79 -16.96 -8.47
CA ARG A 332 19.60 -16.55 -9.24
C ARG A 332 18.95 -17.72 -9.99
N GLN A 333 19.74 -18.64 -10.54
CA GLN A 333 19.23 -19.78 -11.32
C GLN A 333 18.67 -20.91 -10.44
N VAL A 334 18.91 -20.87 -9.12
CA VAL A 334 18.45 -21.90 -8.18
C VAL A 334 16.95 -21.76 -7.88
N VAL A 335 16.38 -20.57 -8.10
CA VAL A 335 14.98 -20.31 -7.77
C VAL A 335 14.05 -20.67 -8.93
N ASP A 336 13.31 -21.76 -8.76
CA ASP A 336 12.27 -22.19 -9.68
C ASP A 336 10.91 -21.58 -9.30
N ARG A 337 10.55 -20.50 -10.00
CA ARG A 337 9.29 -19.77 -9.75
C ARG A 337 8.05 -20.59 -10.13
N ASP A 338 8.16 -21.46 -11.13
CA ASP A 338 7.04 -22.27 -11.62
C ASP A 338 6.76 -23.41 -10.64
N ALA A 339 7.81 -24.04 -10.09
CA ALA A 339 7.67 -25.03 -9.03
C ALA A 339 7.05 -24.42 -7.75
N ILE A 340 7.45 -23.20 -7.38
CA ILE A 340 6.84 -22.48 -6.26
C ILE A 340 5.36 -22.20 -6.57
N GLY A 341 5.04 -21.66 -7.75
CA GLY A 341 3.66 -21.40 -8.16
C GLY A 341 2.78 -22.65 -8.12
N ALA A 342 3.30 -23.79 -8.54
CA ALA A 342 2.59 -25.08 -8.54
C ALA A 342 2.20 -25.55 -7.13
N LEU A 343 2.99 -25.24 -6.09
CA LEU A 343 2.64 -25.58 -4.71
C LEU A 343 1.39 -24.84 -4.23
N PHE A 344 1.20 -23.60 -4.68
CA PHE A 344 0.15 -22.70 -4.17
C PHE A 344 -1.04 -22.55 -5.10
N LEU A 345 -1.33 -23.53 -5.97
CA LEU A 345 -2.48 -23.51 -6.89
C LEU A 345 -3.86 -23.36 -6.20
N LYS A 346 -3.93 -23.71 -4.91
CA LYS A 346 -5.16 -23.57 -4.09
C LYS A 346 -5.28 -22.22 -3.39
N ALA A 347 -4.22 -21.41 -3.40
CA ALA A 347 -4.28 -20.04 -2.90
C ALA A 347 -5.10 -19.16 -3.85
N THR A 348 -5.70 -18.11 -3.31
CA THR A 348 -6.48 -17.16 -4.11
C THR A 348 -5.56 -16.34 -5.01
N GLU A 349 -4.41 -15.92 -4.47
CA GLU A 349 -3.39 -15.21 -5.21
C GLU A 349 -2.02 -15.56 -4.63
N VAL A 350 -1.01 -15.63 -5.50
CA VAL A 350 0.38 -15.87 -5.13
C VAL A 350 1.26 -14.81 -5.77
N LYS A 351 1.91 -14.00 -4.94
CA LYS A 351 2.85 -12.97 -5.35
C LYS A 351 4.28 -13.38 -5.03
N LEU A 352 5.11 -13.48 -6.07
CA LEU A 352 6.50 -13.94 -5.98
C LEU A 352 7.49 -12.79 -6.24
N GLU A 353 8.17 -12.31 -5.20
CA GLU A 353 9.09 -11.16 -5.26
C GLU A 353 10.53 -11.60 -4.98
N GLY A 354 11.34 -11.72 -6.04
CA GLY A 354 12.76 -12.05 -5.92
C GLY A 354 13.64 -10.81 -6.05
N ARG A 355 14.55 -10.59 -5.10
CA ARG A 355 15.59 -9.56 -5.19
C ARG A 355 16.94 -10.21 -5.40
N VAL A 356 17.63 -9.84 -6.48
CA VAL A 356 19.00 -10.30 -6.76
C VAL A 356 19.98 -9.22 -6.28
N LEU A 357 20.87 -9.57 -5.35
CA LEU A 357 21.97 -8.72 -4.94
C LEU A 357 23.08 -8.79 -5.99
N PRO A 358 23.42 -7.69 -6.66
CA PRO A 358 24.45 -7.70 -7.70
C PRO A 358 25.81 -8.01 -7.09
N ALA A 359 26.60 -8.85 -7.76
CA ALA A 359 27.97 -9.13 -7.33
C ALA A 359 28.84 -7.89 -7.52
N VAL A 360 29.12 -7.15 -6.45
CA VAL A 360 30.07 -6.03 -6.50
C VAL A 360 31.49 -6.60 -6.51
N ARG A 361 32.02 -6.86 -7.70
CA ARG A 361 33.43 -7.17 -7.90
C ARG A 361 34.25 -5.89 -7.77
N SER A 362 34.68 -5.58 -6.55
CA SER A 362 35.68 -4.52 -6.31
C SER A 362 36.98 -4.91 -7.02
N ARG A 363 37.45 -4.08 -7.95
CA ARG A 363 38.84 -4.18 -8.43
C ARG A 363 39.73 -3.89 -7.24
N ALA A 364 40.63 -4.80 -6.90
CA ALA A 364 41.48 -4.62 -5.73
C ALA A 364 42.21 -3.26 -5.79
N GLU A 365 42.08 -2.50 -4.70
CA GLU A 365 42.52 -1.12 -4.64
C GLU A 365 44.02 -1.03 -4.92
N GLY A 366 44.42 -0.08 -5.77
CA GLY A 366 45.83 0.17 -6.04
C GLY A 366 46.44 -0.62 -7.20
N ILE A 367 45.83 -1.69 -7.74
CA ILE A 367 46.33 -2.31 -8.98
C ILE A 367 46.23 -1.30 -10.15
N SER A 368 45.13 -0.56 -10.25
CA SER A 368 44.94 0.45 -11.31
C SER A 368 45.89 1.66 -11.19
N ARG A 369 46.48 1.89 -10.01
CA ARG A 369 47.40 3.00 -9.74
C ARG A 369 48.88 2.64 -9.96
N ALA A 370 49.20 1.37 -10.19
CA ALA A 370 50.57 0.93 -10.48
C ALA A 370 51.02 1.44 -11.86
N ALA A 371 52.27 1.89 -11.95
CA ALA A 371 52.82 2.60 -13.11
C ALA A 371 53.24 1.64 -14.23
N SER A 372 53.57 0.39 -13.90
CA SER A 372 54.00 -0.63 -14.85
C SER A 372 53.13 -1.90 -14.81
N LEU A 373 53.17 -2.68 -15.88
CA LEU A 373 52.46 -3.96 -15.96
C LEU A 373 53.04 -4.98 -14.96
N SER A 374 54.35 -4.97 -14.75
CA SER A 374 55.03 -5.77 -13.73
C SER A 374 54.54 -5.45 -12.32
N GLU A 375 54.45 -4.17 -11.94
CA GLU A 375 53.90 -3.77 -10.64
C GLU A 375 52.43 -4.17 -10.46
N LYS A 376 51.64 -4.17 -11.54
CA LYS A 376 50.25 -4.65 -11.52
C LYS A 376 50.18 -6.15 -11.25
N VAL A 377 51.04 -6.93 -11.89
CA VAL A 377 51.13 -8.40 -11.70
C VAL A 377 51.59 -8.71 -10.28
N THR A 378 52.62 -8.03 -9.76
CA THR A 378 53.09 -8.21 -8.37
C THR A 378 52.01 -7.88 -7.35
N ARG A 379 51.34 -6.72 -7.47
CA ARG A 379 50.23 -6.37 -6.56
C ARG A 379 49.09 -7.37 -6.63
N TRP A 380 48.76 -7.86 -7.83
CA TRP A 380 47.78 -8.92 -7.99
C TRP A 380 48.21 -10.20 -7.24
N GLY A 381 49.47 -10.63 -7.40
CA GLY A 381 50.01 -11.80 -6.69
C GLY A 381 50.01 -11.67 -5.17
N GLU A 382 50.34 -10.49 -4.63
CA GLU A 382 50.25 -10.19 -3.21
C GLU A 382 48.81 -10.33 -2.68
N LEU A 383 47.83 -9.82 -3.45
CA LEU A 383 46.41 -9.85 -3.10
C LEU A 383 45.78 -11.24 -3.22
N THR A 384 46.26 -12.07 -4.16
CA THR A 384 45.74 -13.42 -4.38
C THR A 384 46.61 -14.52 -3.79
N HIS A 385 47.71 -14.17 -3.11
CA HIS A 385 48.72 -15.08 -2.57
C HIS A 385 49.30 -16.06 -3.62
N VAL A 386 49.55 -15.55 -4.83
CA VAL A 386 50.14 -16.32 -5.93
C VAL A 386 51.59 -15.87 -6.14
N ASP A 387 52.53 -16.82 -6.27
CA ASP A 387 53.92 -16.50 -6.63
C ASP A 387 53.98 -15.96 -8.07
N THR A 388 54.28 -14.67 -8.19
CA THR A 388 54.33 -13.97 -9.48
C THR A 388 55.69 -14.01 -10.15
N ASN A 389 56.75 -14.51 -9.49
CA ASN A 389 58.09 -14.52 -10.09
C ASN A 389 58.13 -15.20 -11.47
N PRO A 390 57.50 -16.38 -11.68
CA PRO A 390 57.48 -17.03 -13.00
C PRO A 390 56.69 -16.25 -14.05
N LEU A 391 55.73 -15.43 -13.63
CA LEU A 391 54.93 -14.58 -14.52
C LEU A 391 55.69 -13.31 -14.90
N LEU A 392 56.42 -12.71 -13.95
CA LEU A 392 57.28 -11.56 -14.16
C LEU A 392 58.45 -11.89 -15.08
N ASP A 393 59.04 -13.08 -14.95
CA ASP A 393 60.10 -13.55 -15.85
C ASP A 393 59.58 -13.66 -17.29
N ARG A 394 58.40 -14.27 -17.48
CA ARG A 394 57.76 -14.37 -18.80
C ARG A 394 57.36 -13.01 -19.35
N LEU A 395 56.86 -12.12 -18.51
CA LEU A 395 56.52 -10.75 -18.90
C LEU A 395 57.77 -9.99 -19.36
N SER A 396 58.88 -10.10 -18.63
CA SER A 396 60.16 -9.50 -19.01
C SER A 396 60.66 -10.03 -20.35
N MET A 397 60.55 -11.34 -20.59
CA MET A 397 60.86 -11.95 -21.88
C MET A 397 59.99 -11.36 -23.00
N LEU A 398 58.67 -11.25 -22.80
CA LEU A 398 57.76 -10.70 -23.79
C LEU A 398 57.99 -9.20 -24.08
N GLU A 399 58.44 -8.44 -23.09
CA GLU A 399 58.70 -6.99 -23.25
C GLU A 399 60.04 -6.70 -23.95
N HIS A 400 61.04 -7.58 -23.80
CA HIS A 400 62.42 -7.27 -24.18
C HIS A 400 63.05 -8.22 -25.21
N ALA A 401 62.46 -9.40 -25.46
CA ALA A 401 62.96 -10.35 -26.44
C ALA A 401 62.04 -10.43 -27.67
N ASP A 402 62.63 -10.64 -28.84
CA ASP A 402 61.85 -10.90 -30.06
C ASP A 402 61.27 -12.33 -30.07
N SER A 403 60.26 -12.55 -30.91
CA SER A 403 59.53 -13.82 -30.97
C SER A 403 60.41 -15.02 -31.32
N GLN A 404 61.48 -14.82 -32.09
CA GLN A 404 62.38 -15.91 -32.49
C GLN A 404 63.31 -16.30 -31.34
N ALA A 405 63.87 -15.32 -30.63
CA ALA A 405 64.72 -15.55 -29.46
C ALA A 405 63.97 -16.24 -28.32
N ILE A 406 62.70 -15.89 -28.10
CA ILE A 406 61.84 -16.57 -27.12
C ILE A 406 61.58 -18.02 -27.54
N ALA A 407 61.27 -18.27 -28.82
CA ALA A 407 61.02 -19.61 -29.33
C ALA A 407 62.28 -20.50 -29.23
N ASP A 408 63.45 -19.98 -29.60
CA ASP A 408 64.73 -20.69 -29.52
C ASP A 408 65.09 -21.04 -28.08
N LEU A 409 64.84 -20.14 -27.12
CA LEU A 409 65.06 -20.40 -25.69
C LEU A 409 64.15 -21.50 -25.15
N VAL A 410 62.86 -21.49 -25.52
CA VAL A 410 61.90 -22.53 -25.12
C VAL A 410 62.29 -23.88 -25.71
N LEU A 411 62.71 -23.92 -26.98
CA LEU A 411 63.20 -25.13 -27.63
C LEU A 411 64.47 -25.67 -26.95
N GLN A 412 65.43 -24.81 -26.61
CA GLN A 412 66.64 -25.21 -25.85
C GLN A 412 66.31 -25.73 -24.45
N GLN A 413 65.34 -25.13 -23.75
CA GLN A 413 64.89 -25.59 -22.43
C GLN A 413 64.22 -26.97 -22.50
N LEU A 414 63.45 -27.23 -23.57
CA LEU A 414 62.87 -28.55 -23.83
C LEU A 414 63.94 -29.60 -24.19
N GLU A 415 64.96 -29.23 -24.96
CA GLU A 415 66.10 -30.10 -25.28
C GLU A 415 66.98 -30.42 -24.06
N SER A 416 67.14 -29.47 -23.15
CA SER A 416 67.92 -29.64 -21.91
C SER A 416 67.15 -30.36 -20.80
N ALA A 417 65.82 -30.29 -20.79
CA ALA A 417 64.97 -31.13 -19.94
C ALA A 417 64.95 -32.62 -20.37
N GLY A 418 65.42 -32.95 -21.58
CA GLY A 418 65.48 -34.30 -22.14
C GLY A 418 66.73 -35.13 -21.84
N LYS A 419 67.72 -34.62 -21.07
CA LYS A 419 68.93 -35.38 -20.71
C LYS A 419 68.84 -35.94 -19.28
N PRO A 420 68.77 -37.27 -19.07
CA PRO A 420 68.66 -37.85 -17.73
C PRO A 420 69.99 -37.76 -16.97
N SER A 421 69.93 -37.22 -15.75
CA SER A 421 70.99 -37.29 -14.74
C SER A 421 71.23 -38.74 -14.33
N VAL A 422 72.48 -39.20 -14.40
CA VAL A 422 72.90 -40.57 -14.10
C VAL A 422 73.03 -40.74 -12.59
N VAL A 423 72.07 -41.41 -11.93
CA VAL A 423 72.34 -42.20 -10.71
C VAL A 423 71.43 -43.44 -10.64
N ALA A 424 72.11 -44.60 -10.53
CA ALA A 424 71.69 -45.92 -10.05
C ALA A 424 70.67 -46.77 -10.85
N ALA A 425 71.21 -47.78 -11.54
CA ALA A 425 70.57 -49.08 -11.75
C ALA A 425 70.64 -49.92 -10.45
N PRO A 426 69.82 -50.98 -10.23
CA PRO A 426 69.09 -51.72 -11.24
C PRO A 426 67.63 -52.08 -10.88
N ALA A 427 66.81 -52.35 -11.91
CA ALA A 427 65.78 -53.39 -11.83
C ALA A 427 65.35 -53.81 -13.25
N ALA A 428 65.63 -55.05 -13.60
CA ALA A 428 64.97 -55.71 -14.72
C ALA A 428 63.69 -56.38 -14.18
N LEU A 429 62.56 -56.18 -14.86
CA LEU A 429 61.66 -57.22 -15.35
C LEU A 429 60.47 -56.60 -16.11
N SER A 430 60.18 -57.22 -17.26
CA SER A 430 59.12 -56.90 -18.22
C SER A 430 57.72 -57.02 -17.64
N MET A 431 56.73 -56.32 -18.23
CA MET A 431 55.56 -56.91 -18.92
C MET A 431 54.80 -55.85 -19.73
N GLN A 432 54.36 -56.25 -20.93
CA GLN A 432 53.60 -55.49 -21.93
C GLN A 432 52.22 -54.98 -21.47
N MET A 433 51.76 -53.87 -22.07
CA MET A 433 50.34 -53.68 -22.45
C MET A 433 50.22 -53.07 -23.86
N PRO A 434 49.11 -53.34 -24.59
CA PRO A 434 48.90 -52.92 -25.98
C PRO A 434 48.09 -51.62 -26.13
N MET A 435 48.24 -51.03 -27.32
CA MET A 435 47.66 -49.79 -27.88
C MET A 435 46.12 -49.66 -27.79
N PRO A 436 45.58 -48.41 -27.81
CA PRO A 436 44.24 -48.14 -28.33
C PRO A 436 44.26 -47.27 -29.61
N SER A 437 43.21 -47.45 -30.41
CA SER A 437 42.89 -46.74 -31.66
C SER A 437 41.94 -45.54 -31.46
N GLU A 438 42.11 -44.54 -32.34
CA GLU A 438 41.39 -43.26 -32.58
C GLU A 438 39.87 -43.34 -32.91
N PRO A 439 39.14 -42.24 -33.27
CA PRO A 439 39.04 -40.89 -32.69
C PRO A 439 37.57 -40.35 -32.59
N VAL A 440 37.45 -39.12 -32.08
CA VAL A 440 36.24 -38.29 -31.86
C VAL A 440 35.79 -37.53 -33.13
N THR A 441 34.48 -37.28 -33.29
CA THR A 441 33.94 -36.26 -34.21
C THR A 441 33.07 -35.23 -33.45
N ALA A 442 33.29 -33.95 -33.72
CA ALA A 442 32.56 -32.80 -33.17
C ALA A 442 31.79 -32.07 -34.29
N VAL A 443 30.60 -31.54 -33.99
CA VAL A 443 29.78 -30.71 -34.89
C VAL A 443 29.48 -29.37 -34.20
N MET A 444 29.63 -28.26 -34.93
CA MET A 444 29.37 -26.88 -34.47
C MET A 444 28.01 -26.32 -34.97
N PRO A 445 27.41 -25.30 -34.29
CA PRO A 445 26.11 -24.72 -34.66
C PRO A 445 26.17 -23.35 -35.38
N VAL A 446 25.01 -22.92 -35.88
CA VAL A 446 24.68 -21.79 -36.80
C VAL A 446 24.34 -20.47 -36.03
N PRO A 447 24.51 -19.25 -36.60
CA PRO A 447 24.36 -17.97 -35.87
C PRO A 447 22.95 -17.34 -35.95
N ILE A 448 22.63 -16.46 -34.98
CA ILE A 448 21.35 -15.74 -34.81
C ILE A 448 21.57 -14.21 -34.85
N GLU A 449 20.66 -13.48 -35.53
CA GLU A 449 20.61 -12.02 -35.72
C GLU A 449 20.01 -11.23 -34.53
N VAL A 450 20.34 -9.93 -34.46
CA VAL A 450 20.02 -8.99 -33.36
C VAL A 450 19.07 -7.87 -33.87
N PRO A 451 18.03 -7.42 -33.11
CA PRO A 451 17.20 -6.27 -33.48
C PRO A 451 17.55 -4.95 -32.75
N VAL A 452 17.19 -3.82 -33.38
CA VAL A 452 17.47 -2.41 -33.00
C VAL A 452 16.25 -1.74 -32.31
N PRO A 453 16.40 -0.79 -31.36
CA PRO A 453 15.27 -0.17 -30.67
C PRO A 453 14.81 1.19 -31.27
N ILE A 454 13.52 1.50 -31.09
CA ILE A 454 12.82 2.74 -31.49
C ILE A 454 12.56 3.60 -30.23
N ALA A 455 12.76 4.92 -30.31
CA ALA A 455 12.49 5.89 -29.25
C ALA A 455 11.27 6.77 -29.56
N SER A 456 10.45 7.07 -28.54
CA SER A 456 9.28 7.97 -28.61
C SER A 456 9.40 9.09 -27.56
N GLN A 457 9.12 10.34 -27.97
CA GLN A 457 9.17 11.54 -27.12
C GLN A 457 7.81 11.86 -26.46
N PRO A 458 7.77 12.61 -25.33
CA PRO A 458 6.53 13.06 -24.70
C PRO A 458 6.09 14.48 -25.12
N SER A 459 4.77 14.67 -25.24
CA SER A 459 4.08 15.93 -25.58
C SER A 459 3.74 16.80 -24.36
N ALA A 460 3.65 18.12 -24.59
CA ALA A 460 3.43 19.20 -23.61
C ALA A 460 2.02 19.24 -22.96
N PRO A 461 1.83 19.91 -21.79
CA PRO A 461 0.54 20.02 -21.11
C PRO A 461 -0.31 21.21 -21.61
N PRO A 462 -1.67 21.12 -21.62
CA PRO A 462 -2.56 22.24 -21.92
C PRO A 462 -2.92 23.08 -20.68
N ALA A 463 -3.50 24.25 -20.98
CA ALA A 463 -3.66 25.43 -20.13
C ALA A 463 -4.79 25.39 -19.08
N ALA A 464 -4.69 26.33 -18.14
CA ALA A 464 -5.49 26.56 -16.95
C ALA A 464 -7.02 26.66 -17.16
N MET A 465 -7.77 26.18 -16.16
CA MET A 465 -9.22 26.40 -16.03
C MET A 465 -9.54 27.51 -15.02
N ASP A 466 -10.55 28.28 -15.40
CA ASP A 466 -10.88 29.66 -15.07
C ASP A 466 -12.13 29.71 -14.15
N TRP A 467 -12.01 29.25 -12.91
CA TRP A 467 -13.15 29.22 -11.96
C TRP A 467 -12.85 29.92 -10.62
N LEU A 468 -11.78 30.71 -10.56
CA LEU A 468 -11.30 31.39 -9.35
C LEU A 468 -11.77 32.84 -9.26
N SER A 469 -12.80 33.22 -10.02
CA SER A 469 -13.22 34.61 -10.21
C SER A 469 -14.66 34.89 -9.78
N ASP A 470 -15.14 34.25 -8.71
CA ASP A 470 -16.27 34.78 -7.96
C ASP A 470 -15.84 35.15 -6.54
N ASP A 471 -15.75 36.46 -6.39
CA ASP A 471 -15.18 37.27 -5.32
C ASP A 471 -16.04 37.17 -4.04
N LEU A 472 -15.50 36.55 -2.99
CA LEU A 472 -16.22 36.28 -1.74
C LEU A 472 -16.00 37.38 -0.67
N PHE A 473 -15.40 38.52 -1.01
CA PHE A 473 -15.20 39.63 -0.06
C PHE A 473 -15.24 41.00 -0.75
N ALA A 474 -16.43 41.55 -0.99
CA ALA A 474 -16.58 42.99 -1.23
C ALA A 474 -17.98 43.50 -0.83
N GLU A 475 -18.21 43.72 0.47
CA GLU A 475 -19.13 44.77 0.91
C GLU A 475 -18.68 45.32 2.29
N ALA A 476 -18.09 46.52 2.27
CA ALA A 476 -18.33 47.61 3.23
C ALA A 476 -17.26 48.72 3.09
N ALA A 477 -17.58 49.77 2.35
CA ALA A 477 -17.08 51.12 2.64
C ALA A 477 -18.03 52.18 2.04
N ALA A 478 -18.64 52.95 2.96
CA ALA A 478 -19.55 54.11 2.82
C ALA A 478 -21.05 53.80 2.70
#